data_AF-A0A497ZRU2-F1
#
_entry.id   AF-A0A497ZRU2-F1
#
_cell.length_a   1.000
_cell.length_b   1.000
_cell.length_c   1.000
_cell.angle_alpha   90.00
_cell.angle_beta   90.00
_cell.angle_gamma   90.00
#
_symmetry.space_group_name_H-M   'P 1'
#
loop_
_entity.id
_entity.type
_entity.pdbx_description
1 polymer ?
#
loop_
_entity_poly.entity_id
_entity_poly.type
_entity_poly.pdbx_seq_one_letter_code
_entity_poly.pdbx_strand_id
1 'polypeptide(L)'
;MVSGGLPRRLGALLATVCAVLALSATPGHAANGTIGQREEVCSQDLFVRTAPVGAWMGTLYRGQTFLVEGPRSGGYVYGFAYGHVNRRGWVQDGWFC
;
A
#
# COMPACT_ATOMS: atom_id res chain seq x y z
N MET A 1 -1.37 59.65 48.96
CA MET A 1 -0.84 58.33 49.38
C MET A 1 -1.77 57.25 48.87
N VAL A 2 -1.38 56.53 47.82
CA VAL A 2 -1.63 55.09 47.65
C VAL A 2 -0.63 54.60 46.61
N SER A 3 0.16 53.60 47.01
CA SER A 3 1.22 52.96 46.26
C SER A 3 0.71 51.75 45.48
N GLY A 4 1.48 51.36 44.45
CA GLY A 4 1.40 50.06 43.77
C GLY A 4 1.39 50.25 42.26
N GLY A 5 2.29 49.71 41.43
CA GLY A 5 3.23 48.59 41.55
C GLY A 5 3.25 47.92 40.17
N LEU A 6 4.34 48.04 39.41
CA LEU A 6 4.49 47.44 38.07
C LEU A 6 4.65 45.91 38.19
N PRO A 7 4.20 45.11 37.21
CA PRO A 7 5.21 44.29 36.55
C PRO A 7 5.03 44.09 35.03
N ARG A 8 6.17 44.22 34.34
CA ARG A 8 6.60 43.45 33.15
C ARG A 8 5.87 42.11 33.02
N ARG A 9 5.44 41.73 31.80
CA ARG A 9 5.76 40.42 31.18
C ARG A 9 5.73 40.51 29.66
N LEU A 10 6.89 40.22 29.05
CA LEU A 10 7.08 39.87 27.65
C LEU A 10 6.05 38.79 27.24
N GLY A 11 5.22 39.07 26.25
CA GLY A 11 4.38 38.07 25.59
C GLY A 11 5.25 37.22 24.68
N ALA A 12 5.45 35.95 25.04
CA ALA A 12 6.31 35.00 24.37
C ALA A 12 5.82 34.66 22.95
N LEU A 13 6.77 34.63 22.01
CA LEU A 13 6.62 34.00 20.70
C LEU A 13 6.34 32.50 20.87
N LEU A 14 5.28 32.01 20.24
CA LEU A 14 5.08 30.58 19.99
C LEU A 14 4.87 30.41 18.47
N ALA A 15 5.99 30.22 17.75
CA ALA A 15 5.97 29.77 16.37
C ALA A 15 5.73 28.26 16.36
N THR A 16 4.52 27.83 16.03
CA THR A 16 4.17 26.42 15.89
C THR A 16 4.73 25.91 14.55
N VAL A 17 5.81 25.13 14.59
CA VAL A 17 6.35 24.46 13.41
C VAL A 17 5.55 23.17 13.19
N CYS A 18 4.57 23.19 12.29
CA CYS A 18 3.96 21.97 11.77
C CYS A 18 4.89 21.35 10.72
N ALA A 19 5.70 20.38 11.12
CA ALA A 19 6.44 19.54 10.18
C ALA A 19 5.47 18.56 9.52
N VAL A 20 5.01 18.91 8.31
CA VAL A 20 4.24 18.00 7.46
C VAL A 20 5.23 17.01 6.85
N LEU A 21 5.23 15.77 7.34
CA LEU A 21 5.92 14.65 6.70
C LEU A 21 5.14 14.30 5.43
N ALA A 22 5.56 14.83 4.29
CA ALA A 22 5.13 14.35 2.99
C ALA A 22 5.73 12.96 2.76
N LEU A 23 4.97 11.89 3.03
CA LEU A 23 5.29 10.57 2.52
C LEU A 23 5.12 10.62 0.99
N SER A 24 6.23 10.82 0.28
CA SER A 24 6.28 10.61 -1.16
C SER A 24 6.10 9.11 -1.43
N ALA A 25 4.88 8.69 -1.74
CA ALA A 25 4.64 7.38 -2.35
C ALA A 25 5.34 7.40 -3.72
N THR A 26 6.52 6.79 -3.81
CA THR A 26 7.18 6.58 -5.10
C THR A 26 6.27 5.69 -5.94
N PRO A 27 6.07 6.01 -7.23
CA PRO A 27 5.39 5.08 -8.12
C PRO A 27 6.21 3.78 -8.16
N GLY A 28 5.68 2.74 -7.51
CA GLY A 28 6.21 1.38 -7.62
C GLY A 28 6.17 0.97 -9.08
N HIS A 29 7.31 0.54 -9.59
CA HIS A 29 7.37 -0.05 -10.92
C HIS A 29 6.77 -1.45 -10.81
N ALA A 30 5.80 -1.75 -11.66
CA ALA A 30 5.17 -3.05 -11.69
C ALA A 30 6.25 -4.14 -11.99
N ALA A 31 6.35 -5.12 -11.10
CA ALA A 31 7.38 -6.15 -11.10
C ALA A 31 6.76 -7.55 -10.94
N ASN A 32 7.54 -8.57 -11.28
CA ASN A 32 7.17 -9.97 -11.03
C ASN A 32 7.25 -10.25 -9.53
N GLY A 33 6.33 -11.07 -9.03
CA GLY A 33 6.28 -11.40 -7.61
C GLY A 33 7.35 -12.44 -7.25
N THR A 34 7.87 -12.39 -6.03
CA THR A 34 8.88 -13.34 -5.54
C THR A 34 8.20 -14.51 -4.84
N ILE A 35 8.49 -15.75 -5.27
CA ILE A 35 7.90 -16.94 -4.64
C ILE A 35 8.25 -16.97 -3.14
N GLY A 36 7.25 -17.19 -2.30
CA GLY A 36 7.34 -17.19 -0.85
C GLY A 36 7.16 -15.81 -0.22
N GLN A 37 7.04 -14.73 -1.00
CA GLN A 37 6.84 -13.38 -0.49
C GLN A 37 5.41 -12.90 -0.66
N ARG A 38 5.01 -12.04 0.28
CA ARG A 38 3.75 -11.31 0.22
C ARG A 38 4.02 -9.96 -0.43
N GLU A 39 3.58 -9.84 -1.68
CA GLU A 39 3.81 -8.66 -2.50
C GLU A 39 2.60 -7.72 -2.45
N GLU A 40 2.84 -6.43 -2.67
CA GLU A 40 1.77 -5.44 -2.79
C GLU A 40 1.33 -5.32 -4.25
N VAL A 41 0.04 -5.12 -4.48
CA VAL A 41 -0.49 -4.92 -5.84
C VAL A 41 -0.23 -3.48 -6.27
N CYS A 42 0.48 -3.32 -7.37
CA CYS A 42 0.86 -2.05 -7.98
C CYS A 42 -0.16 -1.58 -9.04
N SER A 43 -0.84 -2.52 -9.70
CA SER A 43 -1.92 -2.22 -10.64
C SER A 43 -3.13 -1.62 -9.92
N GLN A 44 -3.92 -0.81 -10.64
CA GLN A 44 -5.23 -0.38 -10.13
C GLN A 44 -6.15 -1.59 -9.95
N ASP A 45 -6.14 -2.49 -10.94
CA ASP A 45 -6.92 -3.71 -10.95
C ASP A 45 -6.02 -4.89 -11.29
N LEU A 46 -6.03 -5.91 -10.44
CA LEU A 46 -5.36 -7.19 -10.67
C LEU A 46 -6.38 -8.32 -10.52
N PHE A 47 -6.68 -8.98 -11.64
CA PHE A 47 -7.71 -10.01 -11.69
C PHE A 47 -7.21 -11.33 -11.12
N VAL A 48 -7.91 -11.84 -10.12
CA VAL A 48 -7.72 -13.19 -9.60
C VAL A 48 -8.61 -14.14 -10.39
N ARG A 49 -8.01 -15.23 -10.87
CA ARG A 49 -8.65 -16.22 -11.74
C ARG A 49 -8.54 -17.63 -11.17
N THR A 50 -9.40 -18.52 -11.65
CA THR A 50 -9.39 -19.94 -11.27
C THR A 50 -8.24 -20.73 -11.91
N ALA A 51 -7.74 -20.28 -13.05
CA ALA A 51 -6.62 -20.83 -13.81
C ALA A 51 -5.94 -19.70 -14.61
N PRO A 52 -4.74 -19.92 -15.21
CA PRO A 52 -4.21 -19.00 -16.22
C PRO A 52 -5.24 -18.80 -17.35
N VAL A 53 -5.63 -17.55 -17.61
CA VAL A 53 -6.70 -17.21 -18.58
C VAL A 53 -8.09 -17.82 -18.22
N GLY A 54 -8.25 -18.33 -17.00
CA GLY A 54 -9.49 -18.95 -16.53
C GLY A 54 -10.57 -17.95 -16.12
N ALA A 55 -11.66 -18.47 -15.56
CA ALA A 55 -12.77 -17.67 -15.08
C ALA A 55 -12.31 -16.65 -14.03
N TRP A 56 -12.89 -15.45 -14.10
CA TRP A 56 -12.66 -14.39 -13.11
C TRP A 56 -13.30 -14.77 -11.78
N MET A 57 -12.58 -14.53 -10.69
CA MET A 57 -12.99 -14.84 -9.33
C MET A 57 -13.09 -13.59 -8.45
N GLY A 58 -12.39 -12.53 -8.83
CA GLY A 58 -12.38 -11.27 -8.09
C GLY A 58 -11.23 -10.37 -8.54
N THR A 59 -11.18 -9.18 -7.97
CA THR A 59 -10.16 -8.18 -8.29
C THR A 59 -9.45 -7.77 -7.01
N LEU A 60 -8.13 -7.75 -7.06
CA LEU A 60 -7.30 -7.06 -6.09
C LEU A 60 -7.03 -5.65 -6.60
N TYR A 61 -7.15 -4.68 -5.70
CA TYR A 61 -6.85 -3.29 -6.00
C TYR A 61 -5.46 -2.92 -5.51
N ARG A 62 -4.96 -1.77 -5.99
CA ARG A 62 -3.71 -1.18 -5.51
C ARG A 62 -3.66 -1.14 -3.98
N GLY A 63 -2.51 -1.51 -3.40
CA GLY A 63 -2.29 -1.55 -1.95
C GLY A 63 -2.81 -2.82 -1.26
N GLN A 64 -3.57 -3.67 -1.96
CA GLN A 64 -3.85 -5.02 -1.47
C GLN A 64 -2.65 -5.93 -1.70
N THR A 65 -2.66 -7.11 -1.09
CA THR A 65 -1.47 -7.97 -1.09
C THR A 65 -1.78 -9.38 -1.59
N PHE A 66 -0.75 -10.01 -2.13
CA PHE A 66 -0.81 -11.36 -2.68
C PHE A 66 0.41 -12.15 -2.21
N LEU A 67 0.21 -13.29 -1.54
CA LEU A 67 1.30 -14.22 -1.27
C LEU A 67 1.54 -15.05 -2.51
N VAL A 68 2.74 -14.92 -3.08
CA VAL A 68 3.16 -15.65 -4.27
C VAL A 68 3.59 -17.05 -3.85
N GLU A 69 2.79 -18.08 -4.13
CA GLU A 69 3.11 -19.48 -3.78
C GLU A 69 3.81 -20.20 -4.95
N GLY A 70 3.51 -19.79 -6.19
CA GLY A 70 3.87 -20.55 -7.39
C GLY A 70 2.95 -21.77 -7.60
N PRO A 71 3.05 -22.48 -8.73
CA PRO A 71 3.98 -22.28 -9.84
C PRO A 71 3.59 -21.09 -10.74
N ARG A 72 4.46 -20.78 -11.71
CA ARG A 72 4.16 -19.85 -12.81
C ARG A 72 3.70 -20.62 -14.04
N SER A 73 2.71 -20.10 -14.75
CA SER A 73 2.22 -20.68 -16.00
C SER A 73 1.54 -19.62 -16.86
N GLY A 74 1.92 -19.54 -18.14
CA GLY A 74 1.27 -18.66 -19.12
C GLY A 74 1.30 -17.17 -18.77
N GLY A 75 2.31 -16.68 -18.04
CA GLY A 75 2.38 -15.30 -17.56
C GLY A 75 1.56 -15.02 -16.29
N TYR A 76 1.06 -16.07 -15.64
CA TYR A 76 0.38 -15.98 -14.35
C TYR A 76 1.20 -16.66 -13.26
N VAL A 77 0.94 -16.28 -12.01
CA VAL A 77 1.48 -16.92 -10.82
C VAL A 77 0.36 -17.29 -9.86
N TYR A 78 0.47 -18.47 -9.26
CA TYR A 78 -0.47 -18.96 -8.26
C TYR A 78 -0.10 -18.48 -6.85
N GLY A 79 -1.10 -18.28 -6.00
CA GLY A 79 -0.89 -17.79 -4.65
C GLY A 79 -2.18 -17.45 -3.92
N PHE A 80 -2.05 -16.80 -2.76
CA PHE A 80 -3.17 -16.38 -1.92
C PHE A 80 -3.43 -14.88 -2.03
N ALA A 81 -4.64 -14.51 -2.45
CA ALA A 81 -5.08 -13.12 -2.56
C ALA A 81 -5.69 -12.64 -1.25
N TYR A 82 -5.07 -11.65 -0.59
CA TYR A 82 -5.60 -11.04 0.63
C TYR A 82 -6.54 -9.87 0.31
N GLY A 83 -7.46 -9.59 1.22
CA GLY A 83 -8.35 -8.42 1.13
C GLY A 83 -9.69 -8.79 0.51
N HIS A 84 -10.04 -8.25 -0.65
CA HIS A 84 -11.39 -8.44 -1.21
C HIS A 84 -11.67 -9.89 -1.61
N VAL A 85 -10.66 -10.60 -2.10
CA VAL A 85 -10.83 -11.96 -2.62
C VAL A 85 -10.67 -13.02 -1.52
N ASN A 86 -9.70 -12.87 -0.62
CA ASN A 86 -9.41 -13.78 0.50
C ASN A 86 -9.44 -15.28 0.12
N ARG A 87 -8.83 -15.61 -1.02
CA ARG A 87 -8.79 -16.99 -1.54
C ARG A 87 -7.56 -17.18 -2.42
N ARG A 88 -7.14 -18.43 -2.59
CA ARG A 88 -6.12 -18.80 -3.57
C ARG A 88 -6.62 -18.68 -5.00
N GLY A 89 -5.74 -18.29 -5.90
CA GLY A 89 -6.01 -18.19 -7.33
C GLY A 89 -4.79 -17.79 -8.14
N TRP A 90 -5.02 -17.50 -9.41
CA TRP A 90 -4.01 -17.08 -10.38
C TRP A 90 -4.14 -15.59 -10.67
N VAL A 91 -3.05 -14.86 -10.60
CA VAL A 91 -2.96 -13.45 -11.03
C VAL A 91 -1.91 -13.31 -12.10
N GLN A 92 -2.05 -12.31 -12.96
CA GLN A 92 -1.03 -12.03 -13.96
C GLN A 92 0.25 -11.58 -13.23
N ASP A 93 1.38 -12.19 -13.55
CA ASP A 93 2.67 -11.82 -12.95
C ASP A 93 3.15 -10.50 -13.59
N GLY A 94 3.93 -9.72 -12.85
CA GLY A 94 4.43 -8.43 -13.34
C GLY A 94 3.65 -7.20 -12.86
N TRP A 95 2.71 -7.36 -11.92
CA TRP A 95 1.84 -6.28 -11.42
C TRP A 95 2.06 -5.93 -9.94
N PHE A 96 3.18 -6.36 -9.37
CA PHE A 96 3.50 -6.16 -7.97
C PHE A 96 4.44 -4.97 -7.73
N CYS A 97 4.38 -4.42 -6.53
CA CYS A 97 5.44 -3.70 -5.88
C CYS A 97 5.99 -4.61 -4.75
#